data_AF-A0A7C5WMZ9-F1
#
_entry.id   AF-A0A7C5WMZ9-F1
#
_cell.length_a   1.000
_cell.length_b   1.000
_cell.length_c   1.000
_cell.angle_alpha   90.00
_cell.angle_beta   90.00
_cell.angle_gamma   90.00
#
_symmetry.space_group_name_H-M   'P 1'
#
loop_
_entity.id
_entity.type
_entity.pdbx_description
1 polymer ?
#
loop_
_entity_poly.entity_id
_entity_poly.type
_entity_poly.pdbx_seq_one_letter_code
_entity_poly.pdbx_strand_id
1 'polypeptide(L)'
;MASTGGGFLLGFGLCLMLMSLLLGFIATEAYREFEKYASEIERLYYITHSSRYQSTLKALEELSGVAGGIRDALCHQLISWMGLCGVGEGLAETTSNAALQMKELQYTSERLYYTYKALPIVTYSLGGLVIIGLVLIIGGIILIIRARRREKNQVL
;
A
#
# COMPACT_ATOMS: atom_id res chain seq x y z
N MET A 1 -24.69 -31.66 -25.15
CA MET A 1 -23.81 -30.51 -24.86
C MET A 1 -22.76 -30.88 -23.79
N ALA A 2 -21.95 -31.92 -24.03
CA ALA A 2 -21.24 -32.64 -22.95
C ALA A 2 -19.81 -32.15 -22.61
N SER A 3 -19.32 -31.06 -23.21
CA SER A 3 -17.90 -30.65 -23.05
C SER A 3 -17.67 -29.18 -22.66
N THR A 4 -18.70 -28.40 -22.32
CA THR A 4 -18.54 -26.98 -21.96
C THR A 4 -17.81 -26.81 -20.62
N GLY A 5 -18.09 -27.67 -19.62
CA GLY A 5 -17.47 -27.57 -18.29
C GLY A 5 -15.97 -27.88 -18.26
N GLY A 6 -15.52 -28.91 -19.01
CA GLY A 6 -14.10 -29.28 -19.04
C GLY A 6 -13.23 -28.23 -19.75
N GLY A 7 -13.72 -27.68 -20.87
CA GLY A 7 -13.05 -26.58 -21.57
C GLY A 7 -13.00 -25.30 -20.74
N PHE A 8 -14.08 -24.98 -20.01
CA PHE A 8 -14.12 -23.84 -19.10
C PHE A 8 -13.07 -23.94 -17.99
N LEU A 9 -12.98 -25.08 -17.28
CA LEU A 9 -12.00 -25.27 -16.21
C LEU A 9 -10.56 -25.18 -16.70
N LEU A 10 -10.29 -25.73 -17.89
CA LEU A 10 -8.96 -25.65 -18.52
C LEU A 10 -8.61 -24.20 -18.87
N GLY A 11 -9.52 -23.47 -19.53
CA GLY A 11 -9.29 -22.07 -19.91
C GLY A 11 -9.15 -21.15 -18.71
N PHE A 12 -10.02 -21.29 -17.70
CA PHE A 12 -9.95 -20.49 -16.48
C PHE A 12 -8.69 -20.81 -15.67
N GLY A 13 -8.35 -22.09 -15.51
CA GLY A 13 -7.12 -22.50 -14.83
C GLY A 13 -5.85 -21.97 -15.49
N LEU A 14 -5.80 -21.99 -16.83
CA LEU A 14 -4.70 -21.41 -17.60
C LEU A 14 -4.61 -19.89 -17.43
N CYS A 15 -5.74 -19.19 -17.51
CA CYS A 15 -5.79 -17.74 -17.31
C CYS A 15 -5.32 -17.34 -15.91
N LEU A 16 -5.83 -18.03 -14.88
CA LEU A 16 -5.46 -17.80 -13.49
C LEU A 16 -3.97 -18.05 -13.26
N MET A 17 -3.41 -19.12 -13.84
CA MET A 17 -1.98 -19.42 -13.76
C MET A 17 -1.13 -18.34 -14.44
N LEU A 18 -1.48 -17.91 -15.66
CA LEU A 18 -0.75 -16.85 -16.38
C LEU A 18 -0.76 -15.52 -15.64
N MET A 19 -1.94 -15.09 -15.17
CA MET A 19 -2.07 -13.84 -14.40
C MET A 19 -1.31 -13.90 -13.08
N SER A 20 -1.36 -15.03 -12.38
CA SER A 20 -0.67 -15.19 -11.10
C SER A 20 0.85 -15.20 -11.26
N LEU A 21 1.37 -15.79 -12.34
CA LEU A 21 2.79 -15.76 -12.65
C LEU A 21 3.27 -14.36 -13.03
N LEU A 22 2.51 -13.63 -13.86
CA LEU A 22 2.84 -12.27 -14.25
C LEU A 22 2.86 -11.32 -13.03
N LEU A 23 1.79 -11.35 -12.22
CA LEU A 23 1.70 -10.56 -11.01
C LEU A 23 2.77 -10.99 -9.99
N GLY A 24 3.05 -12.28 -9.90
CA GLY A 24 4.07 -12.82 -8.99
C GLY A 24 5.47 -12.33 -9.37
N PHE A 25 5.77 -12.28 -10.67
CA PHE A 25 7.02 -11.72 -11.18
C PHE A 25 7.16 -10.23 -10.82
N ILE A 26 6.13 -9.41 -11.10
CA ILE A 26 6.13 -7.98 -10.77
C ILE A 26 6.28 -7.76 -9.26
N ALA A 27 5.54 -8.51 -8.44
CA ALA A 27 5.60 -8.39 -6.98
C ALA A 27 6.97 -8.80 -6.43
N THR A 28 7.61 -9.82 -7.01
CA THR A 28 8.95 -10.26 -6.62
C THR A 28 10.00 -9.22 -6.96
N GLU A 29 9.92 -8.62 -8.15
CA GLU A 29 10.87 -7.59 -8.56
C GLU A 29 10.71 -6.31 -7.73
N ALA A 30 9.46 -5.90 -7.46
CA ALA A 30 9.18 -4.81 -6.55
C ALA A 30 9.74 -5.10 -5.14
N TYR A 31 9.51 -6.30 -4.61
CA TYR A 31 10.04 -6.70 -3.30
C TYR A 31 11.56 -6.63 -3.24
N ARG A 32 12.26 -7.13 -4.27
CA ARG A 32 13.73 -7.06 -4.36
C ARG A 32 14.24 -5.62 -4.37
N GLU A 33 13.56 -4.72 -5.05
CA GLU A 33 13.93 -3.32 -5.06
C GLU A 33 13.73 -2.68 -3.68
N PHE A 34 12.59 -2.95 -3.02
CA PHE A 34 12.34 -2.45 -1.66
C PHE A 34 13.28 -3.04 -0.61
N GLU A 35 13.70 -4.29 -0.78
CA GLU A 35 14.62 -4.97 0.14
C GLU A 35 15.97 -4.24 0.25
N LYS A 36 16.43 -3.58 -0.82
CA LYS A 36 17.63 -2.74 -0.81
C LYS A 36 17.54 -1.56 0.17
N TYR A 37 16.32 -1.08 0.42
CA TYR A 37 16.02 0.05 1.31
C TYR A 37 15.37 -0.39 2.61
N ALA A 38 15.36 -1.69 2.93
CA ALA A 38 14.65 -2.23 4.08
C ALA A 38 15.10 -1.55 5.38
N SER A 39 16.41 -1.35 5.54
CA SER A 39 16.98 -0.74 6.75
C SER A 39 16.55 0.72 6.92
N GLU A 40 16.46 1.46 5.82
CA GLU A 40 16.06 2.86 5.75
C GLU A 40 14.56 3.02 6.01
N ILE A 41 13.75 2.13 5.44
CA ILE A 41 12.29 2.10 5.66
C ILE A 41 11.99 1.83 7.13
N GLU A 42 12.64 0.82 7.72
CA GLU A 42 12.48 0.50 9.14
C GLU A 42 12.96 1.65 10.02
N ARG A 43 14.14 2.21 9.74
CA ARG A 43 14.68 3.36 10.47
C ARG A 43 13.74 4.57 10.39
N LEU A 44 13.22 4.89 9.21
CA LEU A 44 12.28 6.01 9.03
C LEU A 44 11.02 5.80 9.86
N TYR A 45 10.43 4.60 9.80
CA TYR A 45 9.27 4.23 10.61
C TYR A 45 9.54 4.40 12.11
N TYR A 46 10.67 3.90 12.62
CA TYR A 46 11.03 4.05 14.03
C TYR A 46 11.25 5.50 14.44
N ILE A 47 11.84 6.33 13.58
CA ILE A 47 12.06 7.75 13.87
C ILE A 47 10.72 8.47 13.98
N THR A 48 9.83 8.31 13.00
CA THR A 48 8.52 8.99 12.96
C THR A 48 7.55 8.50 14.04
N HIS A 49 7.76 7.27 14.55
CA HIS A 49 6.98 6.70 15.65
C HIS A 49 7.67 6.81 17.01
N SER A 50 8.83 7.47 17.09
CA SER A 50 9.53 7.69 18.35
C SER A 50 8.77 8.67 19.26
N SER A 51 8.91 8.49 20.57
CA SER A 51 8.30 9.40 21.56
C SER A 51 8.74 10.85 21.38
N ARG A 52 9.99 11.08 20.94
CA ARG A 52 10.52 12.42 20.63
C ARG A 52 9.79 13.04 19.45
N TYR A 53 9.60 12.30 18.36
CA TYR A 53 8.89 12.79 17.19
C TYR A 53 7.43 13.12 17.51
N GLN A 54 6.75 12.23 18.23
CA GLN A 54 5.36 12.42 18.65
C GLN A 54 5.21 13.64 19.58
N SER A 55 6.14 13.82 20.52
CA SER A 55 6.16 15.00 21.39
C SER A 55 6.35 16.30 20.61
N THR A 56 7.25 16.31 19.61
CA THR A 56 7.48 17.48 18.76
C THR A 56 6.27 17.78 17.88
N LEU A 57 5.68 16.76 17.26
CA LEU A 57 4.47 16.92 16.45
C LEU A 57 3.33 17.51 17.30
N LYS A 58 3.10 16.95 18.50
CA LYS A 58 2.09 17.46 19.43
C LYS A 58 2.35 18.91 19.84
N ALA A 59 3.61 19.26 20.15
CA ALA A 59 3.96 20.63 20.50
C ALA A 59 3.72 21.60 19.32
N LEU A 60 3.98 21.18 18.08
CA LEU A 60 3.69 21.97 16.88
C LEU A 60 2.19 22.10 16.62
N GLU A 61 1.42 21.01 16.79
CA GLU A 61 -0.04 21.05 16.71
C GLU A 61 -0.64 22.02 17.75
N GLU A 62 -0.21 21.93 19.02
CA GLU A 62 -0.61 22.86 20.08
C GLU A 62 -0.23 24.31 19.76
N LEU A 63 1.02 24.53 19.29
CA LEU A 63 1.51 25.85 18.92
C LEU A 63 0.73 26.44 17.74
N SER A 64 0.45 25.64 16.70
CA SER A 64 -0.36 26.07 15.56
C SER A 64 -1.78 26.48 15.98
N GLY A 65 -2.35 25.81 16.99
CA GLY A 65 -3.67 26.14 17.53
C GLY A 65 -3.72 27.52 18.21
N VAL A 66 -2.61 27.97 18.81
CA VAL A 66 -2.51 29.29 19.45
C VAL A 66 -1.87 30.36 18.54
N ALA A 67 -1.18 29.96 17.47
CA ALA A 67 -0.40 30.88 16.64
C ALA A 67 -1.26 31.94 15.95
N GLY A 68 -2.52 31.64 15.61
CA GLY A 68 -3.47 32.63 15.11
C GLY A 68 -3.72 33.76 16.12
N GLY A 69 -3.93 33.42 17.38
CA GLY A 69 -4.09 34.42 18.45
C GLY A 69 -2.83 35.25 18.70
N ILE A 70 -1.65 34.62 18.60
CA ILE A 70 -0.36 35.33 18.69
C ILE A 70 -0.21 36.29 17.51
N ARG A 71 -0.51 35.85 16.28
CA ARG A 71 -0.52 36.71 15.10
C ARG A 71 -1.44 37.90 15.28
N ASP A 72 -2.68 37.66 15.70
CA ASP A 72 -3.68 38.72 15.86
C ASP A 72 -3.25 39.75 16.92
N ALA A 73 -2.62 39.28 18.01
CA ALA A 73 -2.02 40.16 19.01
C ALA A 73 -0.86 40.98 18.43
N LEU A 74 0.05 40.37 17.67
CA LEU A 74 1.21 41.04 17.05
C LEU A 74 0.82 42.01 15.93
N CYS A 75 -0.31 41.76 15.26
CA CYS A 75 -0.86 42.64 14.24
C CYS A 75 -1.76 43.76 14.80
N HIS A 76 -1.91 43.85 16.13
CA HIS A 76 -2.77 44.83 16.75
C HIS A 76 -2.30 46.28 16.48
N GLN A 77 -3.25 47.18 16.22
CA GLN A 77 -2.99 48.56 15.78
C GLN A 77 -2.15 49.38 16.78
N LEU A 78 -2.19 49.04 18.08
CA LEU A 78 -1.41 49.69 19.14
C LEU A 78 0.10 49.39 19.08
N ILE A 79 0.49 48.23 18.54
CA ILE A 79 1.89 47.78 18.46
C ILE A 79 2.38 47.58 17.02
N SER A 80 1.54 47.88 16.03
CA SER A 80 1.84 47.73 14.60
C SER A 80 3.10 48.51 14.16
N TRP A 81 3.41 49.61 14.85
CA TRP A 81 4.60 50.42 14.62
C TRP A 81 5.91 49.65 14.84
N MET A 82 5.89 48.54 15.56
CA MET A 82 7.06 47.67 15.76
C MET A 82 7.32 46.70 14.59
N GLY A 83 6.43 46.64 13.59
CA GLY A 83 6.61 45.78 12.42
C GLY A 83 6.51 44.27 12.71
N LEU A 84 5.90 43.88 13.84
CA LEU A 84 5.86 42.48 14.30
C LEU A 84 4.79 41.62 13.61
N CYS A 85 3.87 42.23 12.86
CA CYS A 85 2.78 41.50 12.21
C CYS A 85 3.30 40.42 11.24
N GLY A 86 4.33 40.73 10.45
CA GLY A 86 4.95 39.74 9.55
C GLY A 86 5.63 38.57 10.29
N VAL A 87 6.13 38.80 11.50
CA VAL A 87 6.65 37.72 12.36
C VAL A 87 5.50 36.82 12.85
N GLY A 88 4.38 37.42 13.22
CA GLY A 88 3.16 36.70 13.62
C GLY A 88 2.58 35.86 12.49
N GLU A 89 2.50 36.40 11.27
CA GLU A 89 2.06 35.70 10.08
C GLU A 89 3.00 34.54 9.74
N GLY A 90 4.31 34.80 9.70
CA GLY A 90 5.32 33.78 9.43
C GLY A 90 5.31 32.66 10.49
N LEU A 91 5.10 32.99 11.77
CA LEU A 91 4.99 32.00 12.83
C LEU A 91 3.74 31.11 12.65
N ALA A 92 2.58 31.71 12.41
CA ALA A 92 1.33 30.98 12.23
C ALA A 92 1.38 30.05 11.02
N GLU A 93 1.88 30.55 9.89
CA GLU A 93 2.02 29.75 8.67
C GLU A 93 3.06 28.62 8.84
N THR A 94 4.26 28.94 9.33
CA THR A 94 5.37 27.97 9.44
C THR A 94 5.05 26.85 10.42
N THR A 95 4.46 27.18 11.58
CA THR A 95 4.13 26.17 12.60
C THR A 95 3.03 25.21 12.13
N SER A 96 1.98 25.74 11.50
CA SER A 96 0.92 24.93 10.88
C SER A 96 1.47 24.03 9.78
N ASN A 97 2.27 24.58 8.86
CA ASN A 97 2.85 23.81 7.76
C ASN A 97 3.83 22.73 8.27
N ALA A 98 4.65 23.04 9.27
CA ALA A 98 5.57 22.08 9.86
C ALA A 98 4.83 20.91 10.54
N ALA A 99 3.76 21.19 11.30
CA ALA A 99 2.93 20.15 11.92
C ALA A 99 2.32 19.23 10.85
N LEU A 100 1.74 19.81 9.79
CA LEU A 100 1.15 19.07 8.68
C LEU A 100 2.19 18.18 7.96
N GLN A 101 3.37 18.72 7.63
CA GLN A 101 4.43 17.97 6.96
C GLN A 101 4.96 16.82 7.82
N MET A 102 5.11 17.03 9.14
CA MET A 102 5.52 15.95 10.03
C MET A 102 4.46 14.84 10.08
N LYS A 103 3.18 15.21 10.18
CA LYS A 103 2.09 14.24 10.17
C LYS A 103 2.03 13.45 8.86
N GLU A 104 2.19 14.12 7.73
CA GLU A 104 2.25 13.47 6.41
C GLU A 104 3.45 12.52 6.29
N LEU A 105 4.61 12.92 6.80
CA LEU A 105 5.82 12.08 6.82
C LEU A 105 5.60 10.83 7.68
N GLN A 106 4.97 10.97 8.86
CA GLN A 106 4.61 9.83 9.69
C GLN A 106 3.69 8.86 8.95
N TYR A 107 2.58 9.36 8.40
CA TYR A 107 1.62 8.53 7.67
C TYR A 107 2.26 7.85 6.45
N THR A 108 3.09 8.58 5.70
CA THR A 108 3.80 8.02 4.54
C THR A 108 4.79 6.94 4.96
N SER A 109 5.52 7.14 6.06
CA SER A 109 6.45 6.13 6.59
C SER A 109 5.72 4.86 7.05
N GLU A 110 4.55 5.00 7.67
CA GLU A 110 3.71 3.88 8.10
C GLU A 110 3.20 3.08 6.89
N ARG A 111 2.65 3.78 5.89
CA ARG A 111 2.19 3.15 4.64
C ARG A 111 3.32 2.42 3.91
N LEU A 112 4.50 3.03 3.84
CA LEU A 112 5.67 2.42 3.20
C LEU A 112 6.12 1.16 3.95
N TYR A 113 6.20 1.23 5.28
CA TYR A 113 6.56 0.09 6.13
C TYR A 113 5.59 -1.10 5.94
N TYR A 114 4.29 -0.85 6.03
CA TYR A 114 3.29 -1.91 5.87
C TYR A 114 3.23 -2.46 4.44
N THR A 115 3.40 -1.60 3.42
CA THR A 115 3.47 -2.05 2.03
C THR A 115 4.65 -3.00 1.83
N TYR A 116 5.83 -2.63 2.35
CA TYR A 116 7.01 -3.50 2.31
C TYR A 116 6.77 -4.84 3.01
N LYS A 117 6.18 -4.83 4.22
CA LYS A 117 5.89 -6.07 4.97
C LYS A 117 4.79 -6.93 4.33
N ALA A 118 3.89 -6.35 3.53
CA ALA A 118 2.80 -7.06 2.86
C ALA A 118 3.24 -7.75 1.54
N LEU A 119 4.23 -7.20 0.84
CA LEU A 119 4.74 -7.75 -0.43
C LEU A 119 5.07 -9.26 -0.38
N PRO A 120 5.79 -9.80 0.61
CA PRO A 120 6.07 -11.25 0.68
C PRO A 120 4.79 -12.08 0.81
N ILE A 121 3.78 -11.58 1.53
CA ILE A 121 2.49 -12.27 1.69
C ILE A 121 1.78 -12.34 0.34
N VAL A 122 1.82 -11.26 -0.44
CA VAL A 122 1.24 -11.20 -1.78
C VAL A 122 1.92 -12.22 -2.70
N THR A 123 3.25 -12.29 -2.72
CA THR A 123 3.97 -13.29 -3.53
C THR A 123 3.61 -14.73 -3.14
N TYR A 124 3.51 -15.05 -1.85
CA TYR A 124 3.07 -16.38 -1.42
C TYR A 124 1.63 -16.69 -1.84
N SER A 125 0.72 -15.71 -1.76
CA SER A 125 -0.68 -15.88 -2.17
C SER A 125 -0.81 -16.14 -3.68
N LEU A 126 -0.01 -15.46 -4.49
CA LEU A 126 0.06 -15.66 -5.94
C LEU A 126 0.62 -17.04 -6.29
N GLY A 127 1.62 -17.53 -5.54
CA GLY A 127 2.09 -18.92 -5.66
C GLY A 127 0.99 -19.94 -5.36
N GLY A 128 0.16 -19.69 -4.35
CA GLY A 128 -1.02 -20.53 -4.04
C GLY A 128 -2.04 -20.54 -5.17
N LEU A 129 -2.29 -19.39 -5.81
CA LEU A 129 -3.18 -19.30 -6.97
C LEU A 129 -2.67 -20.13 -8.15
N VAL A 130 -1.37 -20.15 -8.42
CA VAL A 130 -0.78 -21.02 -9.47
C VAL A 130 -1.13 -22.50 -9.22
N ILE A 131 -1.07 -22.97 -7.98
CA ILE A 131 -1.43 -24.35 -7.62
C ILE A 131 -2.91 -24.61 -7.89
N ILE A 132 -3.80 -23.68 -7.51
CA ILE A 132 -5.24 -23.78 -7.79
C ILE A 132 -5.48 -23.85 -9.31
N GLY A 133 -4.80 -23.00 -10.09
CA GLY A 133 -4.86 -23.01 -11.55
C GLY A 133 -4.48 -24.38 -12.14
N LEU A 134 -3.39 -24.99 -11.66
CA LEU A 134 -2.96 -26.33 -12.07
C LEU A 134 -4.01 -27.40 -11.76
N VAL A 135 -4.61 -27.37 -10.55
CA VAL A 135 -5.68 -28.31 -10.17
C VAL A 135 -6.89 -28.19 -11.11
N LEU A 136 -7.27 -26.97 -11.49
CA LEU A 136 -8.39 -26.73 -12.42
C LEU A 136 -8.07 -27.23 -13.83
N ILE A 137 -6.84 -27.06 -14.31
CA ILE A 137 -6.39 -27.61 -15.60
C ILE A 137 -6.47 -29.14 -15.58
N ILE A 138 -5.93 -29.79 -14.54
CA ILE A 138 -5.97 -31.25 -14.40
C ILE A 138 -7.42 -31.74 -14.36
N GLY A 139 -8.29 -31.10 -13.56
CA GLY A 139 -9.71 -31.42 -13.50
C GLY A 139 -10.42 -31.25 -14.84
N GLY A 140 -10.13 -30.16 -15.56
CA GLY A 140 -10.65 -29.90 -16.90
C GLY A 140 -10.26 -30.99 -17.90
N ILE A 141 -8.98 -31.38 -17.93
CA ILE A 141 -8.45 -32.46 -18.77
C ILE A 141 -9.16 -33.79 -18.46
N ILE A 142 -9.30 -34.15 -17.18
CA ILE A 142 -9.98 -35.37 -16.74
C ILE A 142 -11.43 -35.41 -17.23
N LEU A 143 -12.17 -34.30 -17.11
CA LEU A 143 -13.55 -34.21 -17.58
C LEU A 143 -13.65 -34.34 -19.10
N ILE A 144 -12.75 -33.71 -19.85
CA ILE A 144 -12.70 -33.83 -21.33
C ILE A 144 -12.46 -35.28 -21.73
N ILE A 145 -11.50 -35.97 -21.11
CA ILE A 145 -11.21 -37.38 -21.37
C ILE A 145 -12.42 -38.26 -21.05
N ARG A 146 -13.09 -38.01 -19.90
CA ARG A 146 -14.26 -38.79 -19.47
C ARG A 146 -15.45 -38.59 -20.40
N ALA A 147 -15.70 -37.37 -20.86
CA ALA A 147 -16.75 -37.07 -21.83
C ALA A 147 -16.52 -37.81 -23.16
N ARG A 148 -15.29 -37.74 -23.70
CA ARG A 148 -14.92 -38.46 -24.93
C ARG A 148 -15.07 -39.97 -24.82
N ARG A 149 -14.73 -40.57 -23.66
CA ARG A 149 -14.94 -42.01 -23.43
C ARG A 149 -16.42 -42.39 -23.44
N ARG A 150 -17.30 -41.56 -22.87
CA ARG A 150 -18.75 -41.81 -22.87
C ARG A 150 -19.35 -41.76 -24.27
N GLU A 151 -18.94 -40.78 -25.07
CA GLU A 151 -19.39 -40.68 -26.47
C GLU A 151 -18.98 -41.93 -27.27
N LYS A 152 -17.74 -42.41 -27.11
CA LYS A 152 -17.29 -43.65 -27.79
C LYS A 152 -18.11 -44.90 -27.40
N ASN A 153 -18.52 -45.01 -26.14
CA ASN A 153 -19.28 -46.17 -25.65
C ASN A 153 -20.76 -46.15 -26.05
N GLN A 154 -21.30 -45.04 -26.57
CA GLN A 154 -22.70 -44.95 -27.02
C GLN A 154 -22.88 -45.27 -28.51
N VAL A 155 -21.79 -45.39 -29.26
CA VAL A 155 -21.80 -45.67 -30.71
C VAL A 155 -21.61 -47.17 -31.01
N LEU A 156 -21.30 -47.97 -29.99
CA LEU A 156 -21.20 -49.44 -30.03
C LEU A 156 -22.48 -50.07 -29.47
#